data_AF-A0A9E0C7U6-F1
#
_entry.id   AF-A0A9E0C7U6-F1
#
_cell.length_a   1.000
_cell.length_b   1.000
_cell.length_c   1.000
_cell.angle_alpha   90.00
_cell.angle_beta   90.00
_cell.angle_gamma   90.00
#
_symmetry.space_group_name_H-M   'P 1'
#
loop_
_entity.id
_entity.type
_entity.pdbx_description
1 polymer ?
#
loop_
_entity_poly.entity_id
_entity_poly.type
_entity_poly.pdbx_seq_one_letter_code
_entity_poly.pdbx_strand_id
1 'polypeptide(L)'
;MASFDFIKAAVKGYQFVWHHRLELLKFSFPVVFIGVFCEFVIIQAGMEENILRRGLLDLPAVFAQGYFLAELVRYAIYGEPFVLWGYTWRSKLEEFKALYVSRMQDARRRSIITASIILFVLQMVVADVLMGLSALGAEKEIKPPPEAMSTADVLSSLPEAFLAILIIFAAFWSIRLGFLYVSLSLGYGIREYLHKLKGLSSSVSLFLCSFFVMLLLVFPAEMLLKLLTIIFADLPAVWVVTTAIVLEYIAIILLSVVTVASAYGIKDMVEGPPPPRLNIFS
;
A
#
# COMPACT_ATOMS: atom_id res chain seq x y z
N MET A 1 19.57 15.22 -12.49
CA MET A 1 18.37 14.37 -12.32
C MET A 1 17.26 15.25 -11.82
N ALA A 2 16.06 15.18 -12.40
CA ALA A 2 14.94 15.95 -11.90
C ALA A 2 14.67 15.56 -10.44
N SER A 3 14.67 16.54 -9.54
CA SER A 3 14.36 16.31 -8.14
C SER A 3 12.90 15.83 -8.05
N PHE A 4 12.70 14.62 -7.57
CA PHE A 4 11.36 14.14 -7.27
C PHE A 4 10.75 15.01 -6.16
N ASP A 5 9.63 15.63 -6.47
CA ASP A 5 8.86 16.42 -5.52
C ASP A 5 7.81 15.51 -4.85
N PHE A 6 8.20 14.93 -3.72
CA PHE A 6 7.34 14.01 -2.97
C PHE A 6 6.06 14.68 -2.46
N ILE A 7 6.11 15.98 -2.19
CA ILE A 7 4.95 16.77 -1.72
C ILE A 7 3.95 16.87 -2.87
N LYS A 8 4.41 17.24 -4.06
CA LYS A 8 3.55 17.31 -5.25
C LYS A 8 2.92 15.96 -5.58
N ALA A 9 3.68 14.87 -5.48
CA ALA A 9 3.15 13.52 -5.68
C ALA A 9 2.07 13.15 -4.64
N ALA A 10 2.33 13.42 -3.35
CA ALA A 10 1.36 13.21 -2.28
C ALA A 10 0.08 14.04 -2.50
N VAL A 11 0.21 15.33 -2.85
CA VAL A 11 -0.92 16.22 -3.14
C VAL A 11 -1.76 15.67 -4.29
N LYS A 12 -1.15 15.19 -5.39
CA LYS A 12 -1.88 14.55 -6.49
C LYS A 12 -2.65 13.31 -6.01
N GLY A 13 -2.04 12.48 -5.17
CA GLY A 13 -2.69 11.32 -4.56
C GLY A 13 -3.94 11.71 -3.77
N TYR A 14 -3.82 12.72 -2.89
CA TYR A 14 -4.94 13.24 -2.11
C TYR A 14 -6.04 13.84 -2.98
N GLN A 15 -5.67 14.72 -3.93
CA GLN A 15 -6.62 15.36 -4.82
C GLN A 15 -7.41 14.34 -5.64
N PHE A 16 -6.72 13.31 -6.15
CA PHE A 16 -7.34 12.25 -6.91
C PHE A 16 -8.35 11.46 -6.06
N VAL A 17 -7.93 10.97 -4.89
CA VAL A 17 -8.82 10.19 -4.01
C VAL A 17 -9.99 11.03 -3.52
N TRP A 18 -9.76 12.30 -3.18
CA TRP A 18 -10.81 13.21 -2.73
C TRP A 18 -11.83 13.52 -3.82
N HIS A 19 -11.37 13.79 -5.04
CA HIS A 19 -12.22 14.07 -6.19
C HIS A 19 -13.14 12.87 -6.50
N HIS A 20 -12.60 11.66 -6.37
CA HIS A 20 -13.29 10.42 -6.69
C HIS A 20 -13.81 9.62 -5.48
N ARG A 21 -13.89 10.22 -4.29
CA ARG A 21 -14.14 9.52 -3.01
C ARG A 21 -15.39 8.64 -2.98
N LEU A 22 -16.51 9.12 -3.54
CA LEU A 22 -17.78 8.37 -3.54
C LEU A 22 -17.72 7.15 -4.45
N GLU A 23 -16.99 7.28 -5.55
CA GLU A 23 -16.83 6.22 -6.53
C GLU A 23 -15.85 5.18 -6.01
N LEU A 24 -14.70 5.63 -5.46
CA LEU A 24 -13.77 4.75 -4.75
C LEU A 24 -14.43 3.97 -3.62
N LEU A 25 -15.29 4.61 -2.83
CA LEU A 25 -16.03 3.93 -1.75
C LEU A 25 -16.97 2.84 -2.28
N LYS A 26 -17.67 3.10 -3.40
CA LYS A 26 -18.53 2.09 -4.04
C LYS A 26 -17.72 0.91 -4.59
N PHE A 27 -16.58 1.18 -5.20
CA PHE A 27 -15.73 0.13 -5.78
C PHE A 27 -14.88 -0.61 -4.76
N SER A 28 -14.54 0.01 -3.63
CA SER A 28 -13.84 -0.65 -2.54
C SER A 28 -14.75 -1.54 -1.70
N PHE A 29 -16.07 -1.32 -1.72
CA PHE A 29 -17.01 -2.09 -0.90
C PHE A 29 -16.83 -3.61 -1.00
N PRO A 30 -16.74 -4.25 -2.19
CA PRO A 30 -16.51 -5.68 -2.28
C PRO A 30 -15.15 -6.11 -1.72
N VAL A 31 -14.11 -5.27 -1.86
CA VAL A 31 -12.77 -5.55 -1.33
C VAL A 31 -12.81 -5.56 0.20
N VAL A 32 -13.41 -4.52 0.78
CA VAL A 32 -13.62 -4.41 2.24
C VAL A 32 -14.45 -5.57 2.76
N PHE A 33 -15.51 -5.94 2.04
CA PHE A 33 -16.37 -7.06 2.42
C PHE A 33 -15.61 -8.39 2.45
N ILE A 34 -14.75 -8.66 1.45
CA ILE A 34 -13.90 -9.85 1.43
C ILE A 34 -12.92 -9.84 2.61
N GLY A 35 -12.26 -8.70 2.89
CA GLY A 35 -11.35 -8.56 4.03
C GLY A 35 -12.02 -8.82 5.38
N VAL A 36 -13.15 -8.16 5.63
CA VAL A 36 -13.94 -8.35 6.86
C VAL A 36 -14.44 -9.79 6.99
N PHE A 37 -14.84 -10.42 5.88
CA PHE A 37 -15.25 -11.82 5.89
C PHE A 37 -14.08 -12.76 6.23
N CYS A 38 -12.90 -12.55 5.64
CA CYS A 38 -11.70 -13.33 5.97
C CYS A 38 -11.33 -13.18 7.46
N GLU A 39 -11.30 -11.95 7.99
CA GLU A 39 -11.02 -11.69 9.41
C GLU A 39 -12.07 -12.36 10.32
N PHE A 40 -13.35 -12.31 9.95
CA PHE A 40 -14.40 -13.02 10.70
C PHE A 40 -14.14 -14.53 10.73
N VAL A 41 -13.76 -15.14 9.61
CA VAL A 41 -13.42 -16.57 9.54
C VAL A 41 -12.21 -16.90 10.42
N ILE A 42 -11.18 -16.04 10.43
CA ILE A 42 -9.97 -16.21 11.25
C ILE A 42 -10.33 -16.20 12.75
N ILE A 43 -11.15 -15.24 13.18
CA ILE A 43 -11.62 -15.11 14.57
C ILE A 43 -12.44 -16.34 14.96
N GLN A 44 -13.43 -16.75 14.14
CA GLN A 44 -14.28 -17.91 14.43
C GLN A 44 -13.50 -19.22 14.47
N ALA A 45 -12.42 -19.33 13.68
CA ALA A 45 -11.55 -20.48 13.68
C ALA A 45 -10.50 -20.48 14.82
N GLY A 46 -10.42 -19.40 15.61
CA GLY A 46 -9.42 -19.24 16.67
C GLY A 46 -7.99 -19.25 16.14
N MET A 47 -7.76 -18.75 14.92
CA MET A 47 -6.46 -18.81 14.25
C MET A 47 -5.62 -17.53 14.40
N GLU A 48 -6.01 -16.62 15.29
CA GLU A 48 -5.38 -15.31 15.48
C GLU A 48 -3.88 -15.41 15.81
N GLU A 49 -3.51 -16.38 16.66
CA GLU A 49 -2.12 -16.60 17.09
C GLU A 49 -1.26 -17.29 16.02
N ASN A 50 -1.88 -18.01 15.07
CA ASN A 50 -1.14 -18.75 14.05
C ASN A 50 -0.98 -17.91 12.78
N ILE A 51 0.09 -17.11 12.77
CA ILE A 51 0.41 -16.15 11.71
C ILE A 51 0.39 -16.77 10.31
N LEU A 52 0.89 -18.00 10.15
CA LEU A 52 0.91 -18.71 8.86
C LEU A 52 -0.51 -19.07 8.38
N ARG A 53 -1.36 -19.56 9.29
CA ARG A 53 -2.74 -19.90 8.95
C ARG A 53 -3.59 -18.65 8.72
N ARG A 54 -3.39 -17.63 9.53
CA ARG A 54 -4.00 -16.32 9.37
C ARG A 54 -3.68 -15.74 7.99
N GLY A 55 -2.40 -15.67 7.62
CA GLY A 55 -1.97 -15.16 6.33
C GLY A 55 -2.53 -15.96 5.14
N LEU A 56 -2.64 -17.28 5.27
CA LEU A 56 -3.25 -18.12 4.22
C LEU A 56 -4.74 -17.86 4.04
N LEU A 57 -5.49 -17.68 5.14
CA LEU A 57 -6.92 -17.36 5.11
C LEU A 57 -7.18 -15.93 4.61
N ASP A 58 -6.24 -15.01 4.83
CA ASP A 58 -6.36 -13.63 4.39
C ASP A 58 -6.00 -13.41 2.90
N LEU A 59 -5.33 -14.38 2.26
CA LEU A 59 -4.92 -14.28 0.85
C LEU A 59 -6.04 -13.78 -0.10
N PRO A 60 -7.30 -14.26 -0.03
CA PRO A 60 -8.35 -13.77 -0.92
C PRO A 60 -8.58 -12.25 -0.80
N ALA A 61 -8.48 -11.70 0.41
CA ALA A 61 -8.58 -10.26 0.64
C ALA A 61 -7.39 -9.53 0.03
N VAL A 62 -6.17 -10.03 0.24
CA VAL A 62 -4.94 -9.47 -0.34
C VAL A 62 -4.98 -9.48 -1.87
N PHE A 63 -5.51 -10.54 -2.50
CA PHE A 63 -5.72 -10.59 -3.95
C PHE A 63 -6.73 -9.53 -4.43
N ALA A 64 -7.85 -9.37 -3.71
CA ALA A 64 -8.86 -8.36 -4.03
C ALA A 64 -8.29 -6.93 -3.90
N GLN A 65 -7.51 -6.67 -2.85
CA GLN A 65 -6.80 -5.41 -2.65
C GLN A 65 -5.79 -5.15 -3.77
N GLY A 66 -4.94 -6.13 -4.10
CA GLY A 66 -3.95 -6.01 -5.18
C GLY A 66 -4.58 -5.73 -6.53
N TYR A 67 -5.72 -6.37 -6.83
CA TYR A 67 -6.49 -6.11 -8.04
C TYR A 67 -7.04 -4.68 -8.08
N PHE A 68 -7.67 -4.26 -6.99
CA PHE A 68 -8.20 -2.90 -6.84
C PHE A 68 -7.10 -1.84 -7.02
N LEU A 69 -5.96 -2.00 -6.36
CA LEU A 69 -4.85 -1.05 -6.44
C LEU A 69 -4.19 -1.02 -7.83
N ALA A 70 -4.05 -2.17 -8.49
CA ALA A 70 -3.49 -2.22 -9.85
C ALA A 70 -4.37 -1.48 -10.87
N GLU A 71 -5.69 -1.69 -10.81
CA GLU A 71 -6.65 -0.96 -11.64
C GLU A 71 -6.70 0.53 -11.28
N LEU A 72 -6.53 0.87 -10.00
CA LEU A 72 -6.51 2.25 -9.51
C LEU A 72 -5.34 3.04 -10.11
N VAL A 73 -4.15 2.44 -10.18
CA VAL A 73 -2.98 3.05 -10.82
C VAL A 73 -3.27 3.34 -12.29
N ARG A 74 -3.86 2.39 -13.02
CA ARG A 74 -4.13 2.58 -14.45
C ARG A 74 -5.19 3.65 -14.68
N TYR A 75 -6.22 3.69 -13.83
CA TYR A 75 -7.23 4.73 -13.87
C TYR A 75 -6.63 6.11 -13.59
N ALA A 76 -5.84 6.26 -12.52
CA ALA A 76 -5.26 7.54 -12.13
C ALA A 76 -4.26 8.11 -13.16
N ILE A 77 -3.48 7.24 -13.79
CA ILE A 77 -2.36 7.66 -14.64
C ILE A 77 -2.71 7.71 -16.13
N TYR A 78 -3.49 6.74 -16.62
CA TYR A 78 -3.84 6.63 -18.03
C TYR A 78 -5.28 7.05 -18.32
N GLY A 79 -6.07 7.37 -17.29
CA GLY A 79 -7.51 7.58 -17.45
C GLY A 79 -8.21 6.30 -17.94
N GLU A 80 -7.60 5.14 -17.71
CA GLU A 80 -8.16 3.87 -18.14
C GLU A 80 -9.42 3.55 -17.34
N PRO A 81 -10.46 3.04 -17.99
CA PRO A 81 -11.69 2.60 -17.34
C PRO A 81 -11.41 1.69 -16.15
N PHE A 82 -11.84 2.12 -14.97
CA PHE A 82 -11.75 1.28 -13.78
C PHE A 82 -12.80 0.19 -13.88
N VAL A 83 -12.36 -1.07 -14.03
CA VAL A 83 -13.25 -2.23 -14.11
C VAL A 83 -12.96 -3.16 -12.96
N LEU A 84 -13.96 -3.34 -12.11
CA LEU A 84 -13.86 -4.20 -10.94
C LEU A 84 -15.13 -5.04 -10.87
N TRP A 85 -14.99 -6.37 -10.75
CA TRP A 85 -16.12 -7.30 -10.58
C TRP A 85 -17.18 -7.23 -11.69
N GLY A 86 -16.77 -6.92 -12.92
CA GLY A 86 -17.70 -6.75 -14.05
C GLY A 86 -18.46 -5.41 -14.08
N TYR A 87 -18.23 -4.53 -13.11
CA TYR A 87 -18.76 -3.16 -13.11
C TYR A 87 -17.71 -2.20 -13.66
N THR A 88 -18.13 -1.32 -14.57
CA THR A 88 -17.25 -0.33 -15.23
C THR A 88 -17.54 1.08 -14.75
N TRP A 89 -16.49 1.83 -14.45
CA TRP A 89 -16.54 3.25 -14.10
C TRP A 89 -16.68 4.14 -15.36
N ARG A 90 -17.93 4.33 -15.82
CA ARG A 90 -18.48 5.46 -16.63
C ARG A 90 -19.82 5.02 -17.23
N SER A 91 -20.78 5.95 -17.34
CA SER A 91 -22.15 5.71 -17.81
C SER A 91 -22.31 5.37 -19.30
N LYS A 92 -21.25 5.49 -20.12
CA LYS A 92 -21.30 5.13 -21.54
C LYS A 92 -20.92 3.67 -21.80
N LEU A 93 -21.65 2.75 -21.17
CA LEU A 93 -21.41 1.31 -21.20
C LEU A 93 -21.36 0.73 -22.63
N GLU A 94 -22.16 1.26 -23.56
CA GLU A 94 -22.31 0.76 -24.94
C GLU A 94 -21.11 1.11 -25.84
N GLU A 95 -20.75 2.40 -25.95
CA GLU A 95 -19.54 2.86 -26.66
C GLU A 95 -18.26 2.24 -26.06
N PHE A 96 -18.30 2.02 -24.73
CA PHE A 96 -17.18 1.49 -23.98
C PHE A 96 -17.04 -0.03 -24.13
N LYS A 97 -18.12 -0.83 -24.15
CA LYS A 97 -18.06 -2.28 -24.35
C LYS A 97 -17.32 -2.66 -25.64
N ALA A 98 -17.56 -1.94 -26.73
CA ALA A 98 -16.87 -2.19 -28.00
C ALA A 98 -15.35 -1.90 -27.93
N LEU A 99 -14.97 -0.82 -27.25
CA LEU A 99 -13.57 -0.41 -27.06
C LEU A 99 -12.86 -1.19 -25.94
N TYR A 100 -13.64 -1.71 -24.99
CA TYR A 100 -13.20 -2.52 -23.87
C TYR A 100 -12.92 -3.95 -24.29
N VAL A 101 -13.80 -4.57 -25.09
CA VAL A 101 -13.54 -5.90 -25.64
C VAL A 101 -12.25 -5.89 -26.46
N SER A 102 -11.98 -4.83 -27.24
CA SER A 102 -10.72 -4.73 -28.00
C SER A 102 -9.49 -4.51 -27.10
N ARG A 103 -9.56 -3.65 -26.07
CA ARG A 103 -8.43 -3.37 -25.16
C ARG A 103 -8.21 -4.39 -24.04
N MET A 104 -9.24 -5.12 -23.60
CA MET A 104 -9.08 -6.25 -22.67
C MET A 104 -8.60 -7.50 -23.40
N GLN A 105 -8.88 -7.62 -24.71
CA GLN A 105 -8.28 -8.64 -25.55
C GLN A 105 -6.77 -8.45 -25.74
N ASP A 106 -6.22 -7.24 -25.52
CA ASP A 106 -4.78 -7.05 -25.42
C ASP A 106 -4.23 -7.88 -24.26
N ALA A 107 -3.73 -9.08 -24.60
CA ALA A 107 -3.14 -10.04 -23.67
C ALA A 107 -2.08 -9.37 -22.77
N ARG A 108 -1.42 -8.33 -23.30
CA ARG A 108 -0.46 -7.49 -22.59
C ARG A 108 -1.04 -6.75 -21.38
N ARG A 109 -2.25 -6.17 -21.47
CA ARG A 109 -2.88 -5.48 -20.34
C ARG A 109 -3.21 -6.47 -19.22
N ARG A 110 -3.80 -7.61 -19.59
CA ARG A 110 -4.11 -8.69 -18.64
C ARG A 110 -2.85 -9.21 -17.95
N SER A 111 -1.79 -9.50 -18.70
CA SER A 111 -0.54 -9.97 -18.11
C SER A 111 0.08 -8.94 -17.17
N ILE A 112 -0.01 -7.64 -17.49
CA ILE A 112 0.48 -6.56 -16.63
C ILE A 112 -0.28 -6.54 -15.30
N ILE A 113 -1.62 -6.49 -15.35
CA ILE A 113 -2.45 -6.44 -14.14
C ILE A 113 -2.24 -7.70 -13.29
N THR A 114 -2.27 -8.89 -13.90
CA THR A 114 -2.03 -10.15 -13.18
C THR A 114 -0.65 -10.17 -12.52
N ALA A 115 0.40 -9.71 -13.22
CA ALA A 115 1.74 -9.62 -12.65
C ALA A 115 1.80 -8.64 -11.47
N SER A 116 1.13 -7.49 -11.57
CA SER A 116 1.04 -6.52 -10.46
C SER A 116 0.36 -7.12 -9.24
N ILE A 117 -0.76 -7.84 -9.43
CA ILE A 117 -1.49 -8.49 -8.33
C ILE A 117 -0.60 -9.52 -7.63
N ILE A 118 0.02 -10.42 -8.40
CA ILE A 118 0.90 -11.47 -7.86
C ILE A 118 2.04 -10.84 -7.05
N LEU A 119 2.61 -9.75 -7.56
CA LEU A 119 3.71 -9.08 -6.87
C LEU A 119 3.25 -8.37 -5.60
N PHE A 120 2.08 -7.74 -5.60
CA PHE A 120 1.48 -7.16 -4.41
C PHE A 120 1.24 -8.22 -3.32
N VAL A 121 0.63 -9.36 -3.70
CA VAL A 121 0.40 -10.48 -2.78
C VAL A 121 1.72 -10.99 -2.20
N LEU A 122 2.74 -11.18 -3.04
CA LEU A 122 4.05 -11.63 -2.58
C LEU A 122 4.68 -10.65 -1.59
N GLN A 123 4.55 -9.34 -1.83
CA GLN A 123 5.06 -8.31 -0.92
C GLN A 123 4.33 -8.35 0.44
N MET A 124 3.01 -8.50 0.43
CA MET A 124 2.23 -8.60 1.67
C MET A 124 2.58 -9.86 2.46
N VAL A 125 2.70 -11.02 1.79
CA VAL A 125 3.13 -12.27 2.45
C VAL A 125 4.52 -12.11 3.08
N VAL A 126 5.46 -11.46 2.39
CA VAL A 126 6.79 -11.18 2.95
C VAL A 126 6.69 -10.24 4.15
N ALA A 127 5.86 -9.20 4.07
CA ALA A 127 5.63 -8.27 5.17
C ALA A 127 5.05 -8.99 6.40
N ASP A 128 4.05 -9.85 6.22
CA ASP A 128 3.41 -10.62 7.29
C ASP A 128 4.38 -11.59 7.96
N VAL A 129 5.22 -12.27 7.16
CA VAL A 129 6.28 -13.14 7.70
C VAL A 129 7.28 -12.33 8.53
N LEU A 130 7.71 -11.16 8.05
CA LEU A 130 8.65 -10.31 8.79
C LEU A 130 8.02 -9.77 10.09
N MET A 131 6.76 -9.34 10.04
CA MET A 131 6.02 -8.90 11.23
C MET A 131 5.89 -10.04 12.23
N GLY A 132 5.56 -11.25 11.78
CA GLY A 132 5.46 -12.41 12.65
C GLY A 132 6.77 -12.84 13.30
N LEU A 133 7.88 -12.79 12.55
CA LEU A 133 9.21 -13.04 13.10
C LEU A 133 9.59 -12.00 14.16
N SER A 134 9.21 -10.73 13.95
CA SER A 134 9.48 -9.67 14.93
C SER A 134 8.69 -9.84 16.23
N ALA A 135 7.43 -10.28 16.14
CA ALA A 135 6.60 -10.57 17.32
C ALA A 135 7.18 -11.71 18.18
N LEU A 136 7.67 -12.79 17.55
CA LEU A 136 8.32 -13.91 18.24
C LEU A 136 9.63 -13.52 18.94
N GLY A 137 10.34 -12.50 18.44
CA GLY A 137 11.56 -11.97 19.05
C GLY A 137 11.26 -11.10 20.27
N ALA A 138 10.21 -10.27 20.20
CA ALA A 138 9.86 -9.31 21.23
C ALA A 138 9.43 -9.94 22.57
N GLU A 139 8.82 -11.13 22.55
CA GLU A 139 8.40 -11.83 23.77
C GLU A 139 9.57 -12.32 24.64
N LYS A 140 10.79 -12.40 24.09
CA LYS A 140 11.95 -12.99 24.78
C LYS A 140 12.83 -12.00 25.55
N GLU A 141 12.58 -10.69 25.48
CA GLU A 141 13.55 -9.67 25.91
C GLU A 141 13.07 -8.65 26.96
N ILE A 142 12.18 -9.00 27.88
CA ILE A 142 12.02 -8.18 29.10
C ILE A 142 13.14 -8.54 30.09
N LYS A 143 14.36 -8.09 29.80
CA LYS A 143 15.44 -8.09 30.80
C LYS A 143 15.21 -6.90 31.76
N PRO A 144 15.38 -7.09 33.08
CA PRO A 144 15.30 -5.98 34.03
C PRO A 144 16.33 -4.89 33.67
N PRO A 145 16.04 -3.60 33.95
CA PRO A 145 16.89 -2.49 33.57
C PRO A 145 18.29 -2.69 34.16
N PRO A 146 19.36 -2.65 33.34
CA PRO A 146 20.71 -2.86 33.84
C PRO A 146 21.11 -1.68 34.74
N GLU A 147 21.48 -2.01 35.98
CA GLU A 147 22.24 -1.11 36.86
C GLU A 147 23.52 -0.67 36.14
N ALA A 148 23.79 0.64 36.14
CA ALA A 148 24.98 1.32 35.60
C ALA A 148 25.82 0.50 34.58
N MET A 149 25.43 0.61 33.30
CA MET A 149 26.06 -0.06 32.16
C MET A 149 27.58 0.20 32.16
N SER A 150 28.40 -0.86 32.30
CA SER A 150 29.85 -0.73 32.33
C SER A 150 30.41 -0.41 30.94
N THR A 151 31.60 0.17 30.84
CA THR A 151 32.26 0.42 29.54
C THR A 151 32.52 -0.85 28.73
N ALA A 152 32.63 -2.01 29.40
CA ALA A 152 32.73 -3.32 28.75
C ALA A 152 31.40 -3.74 28.11
N ASP A 153 30.26 -3.39 28.73
CA ASP A 153 28.92 -3.65 28.19
C ASP A 153 28.59 -2.76 26.98
N VAL A 154 29.15 -1.54 26.94
CA VAL A 154 29.04 -0.66 25.77
C VAL A 154 29.82 -1.24 24.58
N LEU A 155 31.01 -1.80 24.81
CA LEU A 155 31.82 -2.41 23.75
C LEU A 155 31.20 -3.72 23.23
N SER A 156 30.59 -4.51 24.10
CA SER A 156 29.93 -5.77 23.71
C SER A 156 28.62 -5.57 22.95
N SER A 157 27.96 -4.42 23.11
CA SER A 157 26.74 -4.04 22.37
C SER A 157 27.00 -3.35 21.02
N LEU A 158 28.24 -2.97 20.70
CA LEU A 158 28.57 -2.36 19.40
C LEU A 158 28.22 -3.23 18.18
N PRO A 159 28.46 -4.56 18.16
CA PRO A 159 28.05 -5.41 17.05
C PRO A 159 26.53 -5.44 16.85
N GLU A 160 25.76 -5.44 17.93
CA GLU A 160 24.30 -5.41 17.90
C GLU A 160 23.79 -4.08 17.35
N ALA A 161 24.37 -2.95 17.81
CA ALA A 161 24.07 -1.63 17.30
C ALA A 161 24.41 -1.50 15.80
N PHE A 162 25.55 -2.05 15.38
CA PHE A 162 25.94 -2.05 13.96
C PHE A 162 24.99 -2.89 13.11
N LEU A 163 24.60 -4.08 13.59
CA LEU A 163 23.60 -4.91 12.93
C LEU A 163 22.25 -4.19 12.81
N ALA A 164 21.80 -3.51 13.86
CA ALA A 164 20.58 -2.72 13.83
C ALA A 164 20.64 -1.59 12.79
N ILE A 165 21.76 -0.87 12.70
CA ILE A 165 21.98 0.16 11.67
C ILE A 165 21.94 -0.44 10.26
N LEU A 166 22.55 -1.61 10.05
CA LEU A 166 22.50 -2.31 8.77
C LEU A 166 21.08 -2.74 8.39
N ILE A 167 20.31 -3.24 9.36
CA ILE A 167 18.90 -3.62 9.16
C ILE A 167 18.08 -2.38 8.79
N ILE A 168 18.26 -1.26 9.48
CA ILE A 168 17.58 0.00 9.17
C ILE A 168 17.96 0.45 7.75
N PHE A 169 19.25 0.46 7.41
CA PHE A 169 19.70 0.83 6.07
C PHE A 169 19.11 -0.08 4.98
N ALA A 170 19.11 -1.40 5.22
CA ALA A 170 18.50 -2.38 4.33
C ALA A 170 16.99 -2.16 4.19
N ALA A 171 16.30 -1.87 5.29
CA ALA A 171 14.87 -1.56 5.29
C ALA A 171 14.59 -0.32 4.45
N PHE A 172 15.29 0.80 4.68
CA PHE A 172 15.17 2.01 3.87
C PHE A 172 15.47 1.76 2.39
N TRP A 173 16.51 0.98 2.09
CA TRP A 173 16.85 0.63 0.72
C TRP A 173 15.76 -0.23 0.05
N SER A 174 15.16 -1.16 0.81
CA SER A 174 14.14 -2.10 0.34
C SER A 174 12.79 -1.44 0.02
N ILE A 175 12.55 -0.19 0.45
CA ILE A 175 11.27 0.51 0.23
C ILE A 175 10.86 0.55 -1.24
N ARG A 176 11.80 0.74 -2.17
CA ARG A 176 11.51 0.70 -3.62
C ARG A 176 10.99 -0.67 -4.08
N LEU A 177 11.39 -1.75 -3.39
CA LEU A 177 10.86 -3.09 -3.66
C LEU A 177 9.40 -3.20 -3.26
N GLY A 178 8.93 -2.45 -2.25
CA GLY A 178 7.53 -2.35 -1.86
C GLY A 178 6.64 -1.73 -2.94
N PHE A 179 7.20 -0.93 -3.85
CA PHE A 179 6.43 -0.26 -4.93
C PHE A 179 6.53 -0.95 -6.30
N LEU A 180 7.08 -2.17 -6.37
CA LEU A 180 7.20 -2.87 -7.65
C LEU A 180 5.85 -3.19 -8.30
N TYR A 181 4.80 -3.46 -7.52
CA TYR A 181 3.45 -3.65 -8.07
C TYR A 181 2.93 -2.37 -8.76
N VAL A 182 3.28 -1.19 -8.25
CA VAL A 182 2.93 0.10 -8.87
C VAL A 182 3.66 0.26 -10.19
N SER A 183 4.97 -0.01 -10.20
CA SER A 183 5.79 -0.01 -11.41
C SER A 183 5.22 -0.92 -12.50
N LEU A 184 4.89 -2.16 -12.15
CA LEU A 184 4.30 -3.11 -13.09
C LEU A 184 2.96 -2.60 -13.59
N SER A 185 2.13 -2.00 -12.73
CA SER A 185 0.82 -1.45 -13.13
C SER A 185 0.94 -0.30 -14.13
N LEU A 186 2.04 0.46 -14.07
CA LEU A 186 2.44 1.46 -15.07
C LEU A 186 3.00 0.82 -16.37
N GLY A 187 3.17 -0.50 -16.42
CA GLY A 187 3.72 -1.21 -17.58
C GLY A 187 5.25 -1.16 -17.68
N TYR A 188 5.94 -0.70 -16.63
CA TYR A 188 7.40 -0.74 -16.58
C TYR A 188 7.88 -2.12 -16.15
N GLY A 189 8.88 -2.66 -16.85
CA GLY A 189 9.53 -3.90 -16.43
C GLY A 189 10.31 -3.71 -15.13
N ILE A 190 10.33 -4.74 -14.26
CA ILE A 190 11.05 -4.70 -12.97
C ILE A 190 12.52 -4.26 -13.14
N ARG A 191 13.19 -4.80 -14.17
CA ARG A 191 14.59 -4.45 -14.47
C ARG A 191 14.75 -2.98 -14.85
N GLU A 192 13.85 -2.46 -15.68
CA GLU A 192 13.86 -1.07 -16.11
C GLU A 192 13.63 -0.13 -14.92
N TYR A 193 12.63 -0.43 -14.09
CA TYR A 193 12.34 0.30 -12.86
C TYR A 193 13.55 0.36 -11.92
N LEU A 194 14.14 -0.79 -11.59
CA LEU A 194 15.29 -0.86 -10.69
C LEU A 194 16.54 -0.18 -11.26
N HIS A 195 16.69 -0.18 -12.59
CA HIS A 195 17.81 0.47 -13.26
C HIS A 195 17.64 1.99 -13.34
N LYS A 196 16.41 2.49 -13.46
CA LYS A 196 16.12 3.93 -13.47
C LYS A 196 16.13 4.53 -12.07
N LEU A 197 15.69 3.78 -11.07
CA LEU A 197 15.69 4.18 -9.64
C LEU A 197 16.97 3.75 -8.93
N LYS A 198 18.12 4.06 -9.54
CA LYS A 198 19.42 3.83 -8.89
C LYS A 198 19.62 4.83 -7.75
N GLY A 199 20.17 4.33 -6.64
CA GLY A 199 20.59 5.15 -5.51
C GLY A 199 19.54 5.32 -4.42
N LEU A 200 20.05 5.64 -3.22
CA LEU A 200 19.26 5.76 -1.98
C LEU A 200 18.24 6.91 -2.04
N SER A 201 18.53 7.97 -2.81
CA SER A 201 17.67 9.15 -2.91
C SER A 201 16.25 8.82 -3.40
N SER A 202 16.12 7.84 -4.31
CA SER A 202 14.82 7.38 -4.80
C SER A 202 14.02 6.62 -3.72
N SER A 203 14.67 5.78 -2.92
CA SER A 203 14.02 5.09 -1.81
C SER A 203 13.60 6.07 -0.71
N VAL A 204 14.46 7.03 -0.36
CA VAL A 204 14.12 8.09 0.62
C VAL A 204 12.95 8.93 0.13
N SER A 205 12.94 9.26 -1.15
CA SER A 205 11.84 9.99 -1.81
C SER A 205 10.51 9.25 -1.70
N LEU A 206 10.47 7.96 -2.06
CA LEU A 206 9.26 7.13 -1.97
C LEU A 206 8.84 6.93 -0.51
N PHE A 207 9.81 6.77 0.40
CA PHE A 207 9.55 6.72 1.84
C PHE A 207 8.88 7.99 2.33
N LEU A 208 9.47 9.16 2.07
CA LEU A 208 8.93 10.45 2.49
C LEU A 208 7.55 10.69 1.91
N CYS A 209 7.32 10.34 0.64
CA CYS A 209 5.99 10.43 0.03
C CYS A 209 4.97 9.57 0.78
N SER A 210 5.32 8.31 1.04
CA SER A 210 4.44 7.36 1.72
C SER A 210 4.21 7.72 3.18
N PHE A 211 5.27 8.10 3.89
CA PHE A 211 5.24 8.54 5.28
C PHE A 211 4.42 9.81 5.44
N PHE A 212 4.58 10.80 4.56
CA PHE A 212 3.81 12.04 4.60
C PHE A 212 2.32 11.78 4.36
N VAL A 213 1.98 10.88 3.42
CA VAL A 213 0.60 10.44 3.21
C VAL A 213 0.07 9.71 4.46
N MET A 214 0.82 8.74 4.99
CA MET A 214 0.40 7.98 6.17
C MET A 214 0.18 8.89 7.38
N LEU A 215 1.12 9.79 7.69
CA LEU A 215 1.06 10.68 8.83
C LEU A 215 -0.25 11.49 8.88
N LEU A 216 -0.67 12.02 7.74
CA LEU A 216 -1.87 12.85 7.62
C LEU A 216 -3.18 12.06 7.76
N LEU A 217 -3.19 10.76 7.43
CA LEU A 217 -4.38 9.91 7.50
C LEU A 217 -4.45 9.07 8.77
N VAL A 218 -3.32 8.68 9.35
CA VAL A 218 -3.26 7.86 10.57
C VAL A 218 -3.80 8.64 11.77
N PHE A 219 -3.46 9.91 11.92
CA PHE A 219 -3.97 10.72 13.04
C PHE A 219 -5.52 10.80 13.09
N PRO A 220 -6.23 11.21 12.02
CA PRO A 220 -7.70 11.22 12.05
C PRO A 220 -8.28 9.80 12.15
N ALA A 221 -7.63 8.78 11.61
CA ALA A 221 -8.02 7.39 11.78
C ALA A 221 -7.98 6.96 13.25
N GLU A 222 -6.89 7.24 13.97
CA GLU A 222 -6.79 6.94 15.40
C GLU A 222 -7.82 7.70 16.24
N MET A 223 -8.07 8.97 15.92
CA MET A 223 -9.12 9.74 16.59
C MET A 223 -10.50 9.11 16.37
N LEU A 224 -10.80 8.68 15.14
CA LEU A 224 -12.06 8.00 14.83
C LEU A 224 -12.18 6.68 15.60
N LEU A 225 -11.13 5.86 15.64
CA LEU A 225 -11.14 4.60 16.38
C LEU A 225 -11.37 4.81 17.88
N LYS A 226 -10.69 5.80 18.49
CA LYS A 226 -10.92 6.16 19.90
C LYS A 226 -12.36 6.60 20.14
N LEU A 227 -12.95 7.38 19.24
CA LEU A 227 -14.34 7.81 19.34
C LEU A 227 -15.30 6.61 19.25
N LEU A 228 -15.05 5.67 18.32
CA LEU A 228 -15.85 4.45 18.18
C LEU A 228 -15.78 3.58 19.43
N THR A 229 -14.60 3.46 20.06
CA THR A 229 -14.45 2.74 21.33
C THR A 229 -15.30 3.36 22.45
N ILE A 230 -15.41 4.69 22.50
CA ILE A 230 -16.26 5.37 23.49
C ILE A 230 -17.75 5.12 23.19
N ILE A 231 -18.16 5.18 21.92
CA ILE A 231 -19.57 5.02 21.51
C ILE A 231 -20.07 3.58 21.72
N PHE A 232 -19.23 2.59 21.42
CA PHE A 232 -19.61 1.17 21.43
C PHE A 232 -19.06 0.39 22.63
N ALA A 233 -18.63 1.09 23.69
CA ALA A 233 -18.03 0.48 24.88
C ALA A 233 -18.88 -0.66 25.49
N ASP A 234 -20.21 -0.52 25.45
CA ASP A 234 -21.14 -1.48 26.05
C ASP A 234 -21.59 -2.61 25.11
N LEU A 235 -21.16 -2.59 23.84
CA LEU A 235 -21.61 -3.54 22.81
C LEU A 235 -20.42 -4.25 22.17
N PRO A 236 -19.83 -5.27 22.82
CA PRO A 236 -18.56 -5.86 22.39
C PRO A 236 -18.64 -6.46 20.97
N ALA A 237 -19.73 -7.13 20.62
CA ALA A 237 -19.88 -7.73 19.29
C ALA A 237 -20.02 -6.66 18.18
N VAL A 238 -20.81 -5.62 18.43
CA VAL A 238 -21.00 -4.51 17.47
C VAL A 238 -19.70 -3.72 17.33
N TRP A 239 -18.98 -3.52 18.43
CA TRP A 239 -17.67 -2.88 18.42
C TRP A 239 -16.69 -3.64 17.53
N VAL A 240 -16.51 -4.96 17.70
CA VAL A 240 -15.57 -5.77 16.88
C VAL A 240 -15.88 -5.65 15.39
N VAL A 241 -17.15 -5.83 15.00
CA VAL A 241 -17.52 -5.80 13.57
C VAL A 241 -17.37 -4.39 13.00
N THR A 242 -17.79 -3.37 13.74
CA THR A 242 -17.71 -1.98 13.29
C THR A 242 -16.26 -1.53 13.16
N THR A 243 -15.40 -1.86 14.12
CA THR A 243 -13.98 -1.51 14.06
C THR A 243 -13.27 -2.23 12.93
N ALA A 244 -13.55 -3.52 12.68
CA ALA A 244 -13.00 -4.25 11.54
C ALA A 244 -13.36 -3.59 10.20
N ILE A 245 -14.64 -3.24 10.00
CA ILE A 245 -15.10 -2.53 8.79
C ILE A 245 -14.40 -1.18 8.64
N VAL A 246 -14.34 -0.39 9.72
CA VAL A 246 -13.74 0.95 9.69
C VAL A 246 -12.24 0.89 9.42
N LEU A 247 -11.52 -0.02 10.07
CA LEU A 247 -10.10 -0.26 9.85
C LEU A 247 -9.81 -0.64 8.40
N GLU A 248 -10.61 -1.54 7.83
CA GLU A 248 -10.44 -2.00 6.45
C GLU A 248 -10.70 -0.86 5.45
N TYR A 249 -11.72 -0.02 5.69
CA TYR A 249 -11.93 1.18 4.87
C TYR A 249 -10.77 2.18 4.98
N ILE A 250 -10.29 2.44 6.19
CA ILE A 250 -9.14 3.33 6.42
C ILE A 250 -7.91 2.80 5.69
N ALA A 251 -7.64 1.49 5.79
CA ALA A 251 -6.53 0.83 5.13
C ALA A 251 -6.63 0.98 3.61
N ILE A 252 -7.80 0.71 3.01
CA ILE A 252 -8.01 0.90 1.57
C ILE A 252 -7.82 2.36 1.14
N ILE A 253 -8.34 3.33 1.90
CA ILE A 253 -8.18 4.75 1.58
C ILE A 253 -6.69 5.13 1.62
N LEU A 254 -5.99 4.73 2.68
CA LEU A 254 -4.57 5.01 2.86
C LEU A 254 -3.74 4.37 1.75
N LEU A 255 -3.96 3.09 1.46
CA LEU A 255 -3.31 2.39 0.36
C LEU A 255 -3.63 3.04 -0.98
N SER A 256 -4.85 3.52 -1.21
CA SER A 256 -5.23 4.22 -2.45
C SER A 256 -4.43 5.51 -2.62
N VAL A 257 -4.34 6.34 -1.57
CA VAL A 257 -3.60 7.61 -1.64
C VAL A 257 -2.11 7.34 -1.85
N VAL A 258 -1.52 6.43 -1.07
CA VAL A 258 -0.10 6.06 -1.19
C VAL A 258 0.20 5.49 -2.58
N THR A 259 -0.65 4.59 -3.08
CA THR A 259 -0.49 3.95 -4.40
C THR A 259 -0.52 4.98 -5.53
N VAL A 260 -1.51 5.88 -5.52
CA VAL A 260 -1.65 6.90 -6.57
C VAL A 260 -0.51 7.93 -6.48
N ALA A 261 -0.15 8.37 -5.28
CA ALA A 261 0.97 9.27 -5.06
C ALA A 261 2.29 8.66 -5.58
N SER A 262 2.57 7.41 -5.20
CA SER A 262 3.74 6.67 -5.66
C SER A 262 3.71 6.43 -7.17
N ALA A 263 2.53 6.22 -7.77
CA ALA A 263 2.40 6.07 -9.22
C ALA A 263 2.79 7.34 -9.98
N TYR A 264 2.30 8.51 -9.54
CA TYR A 264 2.75 9.79 -10.09
C TYR A 264 4.25 10.00 -9.88
N GLY A 265 4.75 9.65 -8.71
CA GLY A 265 6.16 9.83 -8.41
C GLY A 265 7.10 8.94 -9.21
N ILE A 266 6.77 7.67 -9.33
CA ILE A 266 7.53 6.72 -10.16
C ILE A 266 7.50 7.16 -11.61
N LYS A 267 6.34 7.60 -12.14
CA LYS A 267 6.23 8.12 -13.50
C LYS A 267 7.14 9.33 -13.70
N ASP A 268 7.08 10.33 -12.82
CA ASP A 268 7.90 11.54 -12.90
C ASP A 268 9.41 11.20 -12.80
N MET A 269 9.81 10.20 -12.00
CA MET A 269 11.19 9.72 -11.90
C MET A 269 11.67 8.94 -13.14
N VAL A 270 10.78 8.18 -13.79
CA VAL A 270 11.11 7.26 -14.89
C VAL A 270 11.07 7.95 -16.26
N GLU A 271 10.10 8.82 -16.49
CA GLU A 271 9.92 9.57 -17.74
C GLU A 271 10.62 10.94 -17.71
N GLY A 272 10.94 11.45 -16.52
CA GLY A 272 11.43 12.81 -16.32
C GLY A 272 10.28 13.83 -16.32
N PRO A 273 10.58 15.12 -15.99
CA PRO A 273 9.57 16.16 -16.01
C PRO A 273 9.07 16.35 -17.44
N PRO A 274 7.76 16.57 -17.65
CA PRO A 274 7.27 16.94 -18.97
C PRO A 274 8.03 18.19 -19.44
N PRO A 275 8.39 18.29 -20.74
CA PRO A 275 9.07 19.46 -21.25
C PRO A 275 8.25 20.72 -20.88
N PRO A 276 8.91 21.84 -20.51
CA PRO A 276 8.21 23.06 -20.20
C PRO A 276 7.27 23.36 -21.36
N ARG A 277 5.98 23.52 -21.06
CA ARG A 277 5.02 23.99 -22.06
C ARG A 277 5.50 25.37 -22.46
N LEU A 278 6.17 25.47 -23.60
CA LEU A 278 6.40 26.73 -24.27
C LEU A 278 5.00 27.33 -24.41
N ASN A 279 4.71 28.38 -23.66
CA ASN A 279 3.54 29.21 -23.90
C ASN A 279 3.80 29.89 -25.25
N ILE A 280 3.46 29.21 -26.35
CA ILE A 280 3.51 29.79 -27.71
C ILE A 280 2.33 30.78 -27.92
N PHE A 281 1.63 31.14 -26.85
CA PHE A 281 0.51 32.07 -26.84
C PHE A 281 0.57 33.01 -25.62
N SER A 282 1.74 33.62 -25.39
CA SER A 282 1.87 34.84 -24.57
C SER A 282 2.37 35.97 -25.43
#